data_AF-A0A6G6WI49-F1
#
_entry.id   AF-A0A6G6WI49-F1
#
_cell.length_a   1.000
_cell.length_b   1.000
_cell.length_c   1.000
_cell.angle_alpha   90.00
_cell.angle_beta   90.00
_cell.angle_gamma   90.00
#
_symmetry.space_group_name_H-M   'P 1'
#
loop_
_entity.id
_entity.type
_entity.pdbx_description
1 polymer ?
#
loop_
_entity_poly.entity_id
_entity_poly.type
_entity_poly.pdbx_seq_one_letter_code
_entity_poly.pdbx_strand_id
1 'polypeptide(L)'
;MRAPSLPATVLVPVLVLAGTLVGPPSPAHAATTCRDQAATIEASEGTVEGTPGPDVIVVTGTNTKVLAGEGDDTICVVGGAGVVGVDAGPGNDVVDTTAAGVPTDTVLGPGADTFTGGPQSDTVRSSGDAATDTVATGAGRDTFTTYANGPVVVDLGPDDDILSFNATAGTAGSQLDLGDGSDLLLVEDAVDLAIDLAEGTLVQKGVVSKAVHAEDVQASGRDVVVRGDDSDNDVRVTGCRVTLSGDGGNDVLAQIGQPAQPDPTCKVKATLRGQGGKDRLRGFSGRDTLIGGRGRDIANGGSGRDRCSAERVRRCER
;
A
#
# COMPACT_ATOMS: atom_id res chain seq x y z
N MET A 1 -59.10 -97.38 7.85
CA MET A 1 -58.09 -96.37 7.52
C MET A 1 -58.59 -95.54 6.34
N ARG A 2 -59.06 -94.32 6.62
CA ARG A 2 -59.41 -93.27 5.64
C ARG A 2 -58.83 -91.98 6.21
N ALA A 3 -57.96 -91.30 5.46
CA ALA A 3 -57.38 -90.02 5.87
C ALA A 3 -58.34 -88.86 5.48
N PRO A 4 -58.51 -87.82 6.31
CA PRO A 4 -59.26 -86.63 5.95
C PRO A 4 -58.37 -85.57 5.26
N SER A 5 -58.98 -84.84 4.33
CA SER A 5 -58.42 -83.73 3.55
C SER A 5 -58.38 -82.42 4.36
N LEU A 6 -57.25 -81.69 4.29
CA LEU A 6 -57.08 -80.32 4.80
C LEU A 6 -57.48 -79.27 3.73
N PRO A 7 -58.05 -78.11 4.11
CA PRO A 7 -58.45 -77.08 3.15
C PRO A 7 -57.28 -76.16 2.75
N ALA A 8 -57.31 -75.67 1.51
CA ALA A 8 -56.32 -74.76 0.95
C ALA A 8 -56.56 -73.31 1.41
N THR A 9 -55.56 -72.69 2.03
CA THR A 9 -55.56 -71.28 2.42
C THR A 9 -55.18 -70.42 1.22
N VAL A 10 -56.06 -69.50 0.82
CA VAL A 10 -55.83 -68.52 -0.26
C VAL A 10 -55.05 -67.33 0.30
N LEU A 11 -53.85 -67.08 -0.22
CA LEU A 11 -53.06 -65.87 0.05
C LEU A 11 -53.45 -64.79 -0.96
N VAL A 12 -53.91 -63.63 -0.48
CA VAL A 12 -54.15 -62.43 -1.31
C VAL A 12 -52.91 -61.53 -1.18
N PRO A 13 -52.20 -61.18 -2.27
CA PRO A 13 -51.07 -60.25 -2.19
C PRO A 13 -51.61 -58.82 -2.10
N VAL A 14 -51.25 -58.12 -1.02
CA VAL A 14 -51.46 -56.66 -0.91
C VAL A 14 -50.27 -55.98 -1.60
N LEU A 15 -50.54 -55.33 -2.73
CA LEU A 15 -49.58 -54.52 -3.47
C LEU A 15 -49.48 -53.13 -2.80
N VAL A 16 -48.39 -52.88 -2.06
CA VAL A 16 -48.08 -51.55 -1.50
C VAL A 16 -47.38 -50.73 -2.56
N LEU A 17 -48.10 -49.76 -3.14
CA LEU A 17 -47.54 -48.79 -4.08
C LEU A 17 -46.78 -47.72 -3.29
N ALA A 18 -45.46 -47.81 -3.23
CA ALA A 18 -44.61 -46.77 -2.66
C ALA A 18 -44.57 -45.56 -3.62
N GLY A 19 -45.44 -44.57 -3.38
CA GLY A 19 -45.39 -43.29 -4.09
C GLY A 19 -44.15 -42.51 -3.70
N THR A 20 -43.21 -42.34 -4.63
CA THR A 20 -42.09 -41.43 -4.47
C THR A 20 -42.60 -39.99 -4.50
N LEU A 21 -42.65 -39.36 -3.32
CA LEU A 21 -42.86 -37.91 -3.18
C LEU A 21 -41.63 -37.19 -3.74
N VAL A 22 -41.68 -36.79 -5.02
CA VAL A 22 -40.73 -35.83 -5.59
C VAL A 22 -41.14 -34.46 -5.09
N GLY A 23 -40.41 -33.94 -4.09
CA GLY A 23 -40.57 -32.56 -3.65
C GLY A 23 -40.19 -31.60 -4.79
N PRO A 24 -40.78 -30.39 -4.84
CA PRO A 24 -40.37 -29.37 -5.81
C PRO A 24 -38.87 -29.10 -5.65
N PRO A 25 -38.13 -28.87 -6.75
CA PRO A 25 -36.73 -28.45 -6.65
C PRO A 25 -36.66 -27.19 -5.80
N SER A 26 -35.82 -27.20 -4.76
CA SER A 26 -35.49 -25.99 -4.02
C SER A 26 -35.00 -24.93 -5.02
N PRO A 27 -35.38 -23.65 -4.86
CA PRO A 27 -34.82 -22.60 -5.71
C PRO A 27 -33.30 -22.64 -5.55
N ALA A 28 -32.59 -22.89 -6.66
CA ALA A 28 -31.14 -22.76 -6.69
C ALA A 28 -30.84 -21.27 -6.47
N HIS A 29 -30.38 -20.92 -5.28
CA HIS A 29 -29.77 -19.61 -5.06
C HIS A 29 -28.55 -19.52 -5.97
N ALA A 30 -28.46 -18.45 -6.76
CA ALA A 30 -27.26 -18.19 -7.54
C ALA A 30 -26.07 -18.11 -6.57
N ALA A 31 -25.01 -18.87 -6.84
CA ALA A 31 -23.80 -18.81 -6.04
C ALA A 31 -23.25 -17.39 -6.09
N THR A 32 -22.77 -16.87 -4.95
CA THR A 32 -22.05 -15.60 -4.94
C THR A 32 -20.78 -15.76 -5.77
N THR A 33 -20.40 -14.73 -6.52
CA THR A 33 -19.25 -14.78 -7.43
C THR A 33 -18.25 -13.68 -7.13
N CYS A 34 -16.96 -13.98 -7.33
CA CYS A 34 -15.88 -13.01 -7.37
C CYS A 34 -15.23 -13.07 -8.75
N ARG A 35 -15.20 -11.95 -9.50
CA ARG A 35 -14.59 -11.87 -10.84
C ARG A 35 -15.04 -13.01 -11.78
N ASP A 36 -16.36 -13.23 -11.83
CA ASP A 36 -17.03 -14.29 -12.60
C ASP A 36 -16.71 -15.74 -12.16
N GLN A 37 -15.99 -15.94 -11.06
CA GLN A 37 -15.73 -17.24 -10.46
C GLN A 37 -16.71 -17.50 -9.31
N ALA A 38 -17.22 -18.73 -9.20
CA ALA A 38 -18.11 -19.12 -8.10
C ALA A 38 -17.33 -19.20 -6.79
N ALA A 39 -17.87 -18.61 -5.73
CA ALA A 39 -17.26 -18.65 -4.40
C ALA A 39 -17.11 -20.09 -3.89
N THR A 40 -15.92 -20.44 -3.41
CA THR A 40 -15.68 -21.64 -2.60
C THR A 40 -16.01 -21.36 -1.14
N ILE A 41 -15.85 -20.10 -0.70
CA ILE A 41 -16.05 -19.65 0.67
C ILE A 41 -16.80 -18.32 0.67
N GLU A 42 -17.85 -18.21 1.49
CA GLU A 42 -18.56 -16.97 1.74
C GLU A 42 -18.33 -16.51 3.18
N ALA A 43 -17.85 -15.28 3.34
CA ALA A 43 -17.45 -14.70 4.62
C ALA A 43 -18.41 -13.58 5.04
N SER A 44 -19.19 -13.81 6.10
CA SER A 44 -20.24 -12.87 6.56
C SER A 44 -19.98 -12.24 7.94
N GLU A 45 -19.06 -12.77 8.74
CA GLU A 45 -18.59 -12.19 10.00
C GLU A 45 -17.40 -12.98 10.57
N GLY A 46 -16.63 -12.37 11.47
CA GLY A 46 -15.58 -13.05 12.22
C GLY A 46 -14.34 -13.38 11.38
N THR A 47 -13.56 -14.36 11.84
CA THR A 47 -12.39 -14.84 11.10
C THR A 47 -12.80 -15.99 10.19
N VAL A 48 -12.40 -15.91 8.93
CA VAL A 48 -12.59 -16.96 7.93
C VAL A 48 -11.21 -17.45 7.49
N GLU A 49 -11.05 -18.76 7.50
CA GLU A 49 -9.84 -19.45 7.06
C GLU A 49 -10.13 -20.14 5.73
N GLY A 50 -9.30 -19.89 4.73
CA GLY A 50 -9.29 -20.65 3.50
C GLY A 50 -8.61 -22.01 3.67
N THR A 51 -8.47 -22.70 2.55
CA THR A 51 -7.88 -24.02 2.44
C THR A 51 -6.42 -23.91 1.98
N PRO A 52 -5.65 -25.01 1.97
CA PRO A 52 -4.30 -24.99 1.39
C PRO A 52 -4.24 -24.98 -0.14
N GLY A 53 -5.36 -24.75 -0.83
CA GLY A 53 -5.42 -24.71 -2.28
C GLY A 53 -6.27 -23.54 -2.76
N PRO A 54 -6.33 -23.30 -4.08
CA PRO A 54 -6.97 -22.11 -4.63
C PRO A 54 -8.42 -21.94 -4.16
N ASP A 55 -8.68 -20.84 -3.47
CA ASP A 55 -9.98 -20.46 -2.98
C ASP A 55 -10.54 -19.23 -3.68
N VAL A 56 -11.87 -19.19 -3.78
CA VAL A 56 -12.61 -18.01 -4.22
C VAL A 56 -13.42 -17.54 -3.03
N ILE A 57 -12.94 -16.50 -2.35
CA ILE A 57 -13.50 -16.00 -1.10
C ILE A 57 -14.31 -14.73 -1.37
N VAL A 58 -15.61 -14.74 -1.06
CA VAL A 58 -16.44 -13.53 -1.13
C VAL A 58 -16.80 -13.04 0.26
N VAL A 59 -16.38 -11.81 0.57
CA VAL A 59 -16.67 -11.13 1.84
C VAL A 59 -17.87 -10.21 1.68
N THR A 60 -18.95 -10.53 2.38
CA THR A 60 -20.20 -9.73 2.42
C THR A 60 -20.46 -9.09 3.79
N GLY A 61 -19.69 -9.53 4.80
CA GLY A 61 -19.91 -9.30 6.22
C GLY A 61 -19.35 -8.02 6.84
N THR A 62 -19.67 -7.82 8.12
CA THR A 62 -19.13 -6.72 8.94
C THR A 62 -18.00 -7.22 9.85
N ASN A 63 -16.93 -6.44 10.03
CA ASN A 63 -15.78 -6.80 10.88
C ASN A 63 -15.21 -8.20 10.59
N THR A 64 -14.98 -8.49 9.31
CA THR A 64 -14.46 -9.79 8.86
C THR A 64 -12.94 -9.75 8.79
N LYS A 65 -12.28 -10.84 9.19
CA LYS A 65 -10.87 -11.10 8.91
C LYS A 65 -10.75 -12.33 8.00
N VAL A 66 -10.16 -12.17 6.83
CA VAL A 66 -9.84 -13.28 5.92
C VAL A 66 -8.40 -13.70 6.15
N LEU A 67 -8.18 -15.01 6.26
CA LEU A 67 -6.89 -15.68 6.21
C LEU A 67 -6.98 -16.68 5.05
N ALA A 68 -6.56 -16.32 3.83
CA ALA A 68 -6.85 -17.15 2.65
C ALA A 68 -6.00 -18.43 2.64
N GLY A 69 -4.71 -18.33 2.93
CA GLY A 69 -3.88 -19.49 3.25
C GLY A 69 -2.81 -19.72 2.20
N GLU A 70 -2.60 -20.98 1.80
CA GLU A 70 -1.70 -21.30 0.68
C GLU A 70 -2.52 -21.50 -0.58
N GLY A 71 -1.97 -21.14 -1.74
CA GLY A 71 -2.63 -21.33 -3.04
C GLY A 71 -2.82 -20.00 -3.73
N ASP A 72 -3.17 -20.03 -5.03
CA ASP A 72 -3.49 -18.79 -5.75
C ASP A 72 -4.96 -18.45 -5.48
N ASP A 73 -5.20 -17.56 -4.52
CA ASP A 73 -6.53 -17.24 -4.01
C ASP A 73 -7.14 -16.01 -4.72
N THR A 74 -8.46 -15.97 -4.78
CA THR A 74 -9.23 -14.85 -5.34
C THR A 74 -10.23 -14.35 -4.30
N ILE A 75 -9.97 -13.18 -3.73
CA ILE A 75 -10.72 -12.59 -2.63
C ILE A 75 -11.45 -11.34 -3.12
N CYS A 76 -12.79 -11.31 -3.05
CA CYS A 76 -13.59 -10.12 -3.31
C CYS A 76 -14.25 -9.60 -2.04
N VAL A 77 -14.10 -8.32 -1.74
CA VAL A 77 -14.86 -7.63 -0.69
C VAL A 77 -15.98 -6.84 -1.34
N VAL A 78 -17.23 -7.32 -1.18
CA VAL A 78 -18.42 -6.80 -1.89
C VAL A 78 -19.42 -6.09 -0.98
N GLY A 79 -18.95 -5.61 0.18
CA GLY A 79 -19.75 -4.90 1.16
C GLY A 79 -19.04 -4.80 2.50
N GLY A 80 -19.80 -4.49 3.55
CA GLY A 80 -19.33 -4.55 4.93
C GLY A 80 -19.67 -3.33 5.78
N ALA A 81 -19.37 -3.45 7.06
CA ALA A 81 -19.37 -2.36 8.04
C ALA A 81 -18.18 -2.56 8.99
N GLY A 82 -17.48 -1.48 9.33
CA GLY A 82 -16.18 -1.56 10.00
C GLY A 82 -15.04 -1.91 9.02
N VAL A 83 -13.81 -2.00 9.51
CA VAL A 83 -12.64 -2.32 8.68
C VAL A 83 -12.62 -3.83 8.39
N VAL A 84 -12.42 -4.20 7.12
CA VAL A 84 -12.23 -5.60 6.71
C VAL A 84 -10.72 -5.88 6.61
N GLY A 85 -10.25 -6.90 7.32
CA GLY A 85 -8.86 -7.34 7.25
C GLY A 85 -8.71 -8.48 6.25
N VAL A 86 -7.73 -8.42 5.36
CA VAL A 86 -7.39 -9.49 4.41
C VAL A 86 -5.92 -9.86 4.57
N ASP A 87 -5.66 -11.14 4.77
CA ASP A 87 -4.34 -11.75 4.67
C ASP A 87 -4.45 -12.80 3.57
N ALA A 88 -3.88 -12.52 2.40
CA ALA A 88 -4.00 -13.41 1.24
C ALA A 88 -3.07 -14.62 1.42
N GLY A 89 -1.81 -14.39 1.81
CA GLY A 89 -0.92 -15.45 2.26
C GLY A 89 0.08 -15.82 1.17
N PRO A 90 0.63 -17.04 1.16
CA PRO A 90 1.52 -17.48 0.08
C PRO A 90 0.73 -17.93 -1.17
N GLY A 91 1.03 -17.33 -2.31
CA GLY A 91 0.26 -17.56 -3.53
C GLY A 91 0.49 -16.44 -4.53
N ASN A 92 -0.03 -16.57 -5.75
CA ASN A 92 -0.26 -15.40 -6.60
C ASN A 92 -1.72 -15.02 -6.43
N ASP A 93 -1.98 -14.16 -5.47
CA ASP A 93 -3.32 -13.87 -5.01
C ASP A 93 -3.91 -12.67 -5.73
N VAL A 94 -5.24 -12.65 -5.80
CA VAL A 94 -6.01 -11.52 -6.33
C VAL A 94 -6.96 -11.02 -5.26
N VAL A 95 -6.76 -9.79 -4.81
CA VAL A 95 -7.64 -9.10 -3.86
C VAL A 95 -8.36 -7.96 -4.58
N ASP A 96 -9.69 -7.99 -4.56
CA ASP A 96 -10.57 -7.02 -5.21
C ASP A 96 -11.51 -6.38 -4.18
N THR A 97 -11.25 -5.14 -3.81
CA THR A 97 -12.05 -4.35 -2.86
C THR A 97 -12.85 -3.25 -3.57
N THR A 98 -12.95 -3.30 -4.89
CA THR A 98 -13.65 -2.27 -5.70
C THR A 98 -15.11 -2.05 -5.30
N ALA A 99 -15.76 -3.11 -4.81
CA ALA A 99 -17.15 -3.10 -4.34
C ALA A 99 -17.27 -2.98 -2.80
N ALA A 100 -16.17 -2.74 -2.08
CA ALA A 100 -16.18 -2.56 -0.64
C ALA A 100 -16.87 -1.24 -0.26
N GLY A 101 -17.77 -1.31 0.72
CA GLY A 101 -18.43 -0.14 1.29
C GLY A 101 -17.64 0.49 2.45
N VAL A 102 -16.43 -0.01 2.71
CA VAL A 102 -15.61 0.29 3.89
C VAL A 102 -14.11 0.21 3.56
N PRO A 103 -13.26 0.90 4.35
CA PRO A 103 -11.81 0.70 4.35
C PRO A 103 -11.40 -0.76 4.53
N THR A 104 -10.36 -1.18 3.83
CA THR A 104 -9.73 -2.49 4.00
C THR A 104 -8.30 -2.37 4.51
N ASP A 105 -7.85 -3.39 5.26
CA ASP A 105 -6.47 -3.56 5.70
C ASP A 105 -5.94 -4.89 5.14
N THR A 106 -5.18 -4.80 4.06
CA THR A 106 -4.76 -5.95 3.24
C THR A 106 -3.26 -6.20 3.36
N VAL A 107 -2.89 -7.46 3.59
CA VAL A 107 -1.54 -7.99 3.46
C VAL A 107 -1.55 -9.00 2.30
N LEU A 108 -0.71 -8.76 1.29
CA LEU A 108 -0.66 -9.60 0.09
C LEU A 108 0.07 -10.92 0.39
N GLY A 109 1.24 -10.85 1.05
CA GLY A 109 2.00 -12.05 1.37
C GLY A 109 2.98 -12.42 0.26
N PRO A 110 3.57 -13.62 0.31
CA PRO A 110 4.58 -14.03 -0.67
C PRO A 110 4.01 -14.53 -1.99
N GLY A 111 4.57 -14.04 -3.10
CA GLY A 111 4.21 -14.38 -4.47
C GLY A 111 3.87 -13.15 -5.29
N ALA A 112 3.41 -13.33 -6.53
CA ALA A 112 3.11 -12.21 -7.42
C ALA A 112 1.63 -11.83 -7.28
N ASP A 113 1.36 -10.87 -6.41
CA ASP A 113 -0.01 -10.56 -6.01
C ASP A 113 -0.60 -9.39 -6.79
N THR A 114 -1.94 -9.35 -6.85
CA THR A 114 -2.69 -8.25 -7.45
C THR A 114 -3.70 -7.69 -6.45
N PHE A 115 -3.63 -6.40 -6.19
CA PHE A 115 -4.63 -5.65 -5.45
C PHE A 115 -5.36 -4.67 -6.37
N THR A 116 -6.69 -4.63 -6.27
CA THR A 116 -7.52 -3.61 -6.93
C THR A 116 -8.52 -3.05 -5.94
N GLY A 117 -8.37 -1.76 -5.62
CA GLY A 117 -9.16 -1.04 -4.65
C GLY A 117 -10.30 -0.20 -5.22
N GLY A 118 -11.13 0.29 -4.30
CA GLY A 118 -12.38 0.98 -4.58
C GLY A 118 -12.31 2.47 -4.27
N PRO A 119 -13.43 3.09 -3.84
CA PRO A 119 -13.47 4.50 -3.44
C PRO A 119 -13.21 4.71 -1.93
N GLN A 120 -12.70 3.69 -1.23
CA GLN A 120 -12.51 3.70 0.22
C GLN A 120 -11.03 3.81 0.52
N SER A 121 -10.68 4.47 1.63
CA SER A 121 -9.32 4.54 2.13
C SER A 121 -8.80 3.16 2.54
N ASP A 122 -8.03 2.53 1.67
CA ASP A 122 -7.47 1.21 1.83
C ASP A 122 -6.03 1.29 2.35
N THR A 123 -5.64 0.30 3.14
CA THR A 123 -4.25 0.10 3.57
C THR A 123 -3.76 -1.22 3.00
N VAL A 124 -2.67 -1.20 2.25
CA VAL A 124 -2.13 -2.37 1.56
C VAL A 124 -0.65 -2.55 1.90
N ARG A 125 -0.24 -3.79 2.16
CA ARG A 125 1.16 -4.15 2.44
C ARG A 125 1.62 -5.32 1.59
N SER A 126 2.74 -5.13 0.88
CA SER A 126 3.42 -6.22 0.17
C SER A 126 4.27 -7.06 1.12
N SER A 127 4.67 -8.27 0.71
CA SER A 127 5.72 -8.99 1.42
C SER A 127 7.12 -8.54 0.99
N GLY A 128 8.15 -9.18 1.56
CA GLY A 128 9.55 -8.91 1.27
C GLY A 128 10.20 -9.91 0.34
N ASP A 129 9.48 -10.56 -0.56
CA ASP A 129 10.08 -11.46 -1.54
C ASP A 129 10.48 -10.74 -2.85
N ALA A 130 10.86 -11.51 -3.88
CA ALA A 130 11.34 -10.98 -5.15
C ALA A 130 10.29 -11.02 -6.28
N ALA A 131 9.09 -11.51 -5.99
CA ALA A 131 7.98 -11.50 -6.93
C ALA A 131 7.47 -10.07 -7.13
N THR A 132 6.70 -9.88 -8.19
CA THR A 132 6.22 -8.56 -8.60
C THR A 132 4.76 -8.42 -8.26
N ASP A 133 4.49 -7.53 -7.31
CA ASP A 133 3.14 -7.15 -6.93
C ASP A 133 2.64 -6.01 -7.82
N THR A 134 1.35 -6.09 -8.15
CA THR A 134 0.63 -5.03 -8.85
C THR A 134 -0.46 -4.49 -7.93
N VAL A 135 -0.41 -3.20 -7.62
CA VAL A 135 -1.33 -2.55 -6.68
C VAL A 135 -1.96 -1.35 -7.35
N ALA A 136 -3.29 -1.36 -7.45
CA ALA A 136 -4.08 -0.20 -7.84
C ALA A 136 -5.09 0.08 -6.71
N THR A 137 -4.97 1.18 -5.96
CA THR A 137 -5.83 1.38 -4.77
C THR A 137 -7.13 2.11 -5.06
N GLY A 138 -7.18 2.89 -6.14
CA GLY A 138 -8.44 3.50 -6.58
C GLY A 138 -8.58 4.90 -6.03
N ALA A 139 -9.75 5.26 -5.51
CA ALA A 139 -9.99 6.59 -4.94
C ALA A 139 -10.11 6.50 -3.42
N GLY A 140 -9.95 7.64 -2.76
CA GLY A 140 -9.86 7.68 -1.30
C GLY A 140 -8.40 7.79 -0.88
N ARG A 141 -8.18 8.22 0.36
CA ARG A 141 -6.83 8.40 0.90
C ARG A 141 -6.24 7.06 1.28
N ASP A 142 -5.39 6.53 0.44
CA ASP A 142 -4.84 5.18 0.52
C ASP A 142 -3.44 5.19 1.13
N THR A 143 -3.02 4.03 1.60
CA THR A 143 -1.66 3.83 2.09
C THR A 143 -1.13 2.51 1.57
N PHE A 144 -0.08 2.58 0.75
CA PHE A 144 0.67 1.39 0.34
C PHE A 144 2.03 1.37 1.03
N THR A 145 2.36 0.25 1.67
CA THR A 145 3.71 0.00 2.20
C THR A 145 4.33 -1.21 1.52
N THR A 146 5.48 -1.03 0.90
CA THR A 146 6.22 -2.14 0.29
C THR A 146 7.49 -2.48 1.05
N TYR A 147 7.70 -3.79 1.19
CA TYR A 147 8.93 -4.40 1.68
C TYR A 147 9.64 -5.22 0.59
N ALA A 148 9.14 -5.18 -0.64
CA ALA A 148 9.52 -6.08 -1.72
C ALA A 148 11.01 -5.94 -2.10
N ASN A 149 11.68 -7.09 -2.23
CA ASN A 149 13.02 -7.20 -2.80
C ASN A 149 13.00 -7.28 -4.33
N GLY A 150 11.81 -7.39 -4.93
CA GLY A 150 11.55 -7.35 -6.37
C GLY A 150 10.96 -6.01 -6.82
N PRO A 151 10.75 -5.82 -8.15
CA PRO A 151 10.05 -4.66 -8.65
C PRO A 151 8.56 -4.73 -8.28
N VAL A 152 7.95 -3.58 -8.04
CA VAL A 152 6.51 -3.41 -7.80
C VAL A 152 5.93 -2.43 -8.81
N VAL A 153 4.66 -2.62 -9.16
CA VAL A 153 3.88 -1.71 -10.00
C VAL A 153 2.74 -1.16 -9.16
N VAL A 154 2.74 0.14 -8.94
CA VAL A 154 1.82 0.82 -8.03
C VAL A 154 1.15 1.98 -8.75
N ASP A 155 -0.15 2.09 -8.60
CA ASP A 155 -0.99 3.23 -8.98
C ASP A 155 -1.93 3.54 -7.80
N LEU A 156 -1.70 4.66 -7.10
CA LEU A 156 -2.53 5.00 -5.95
C LEU A 156 -3.84 5.72 -6.33
N GLY A 157 -3.91 6.27 -7.55
CA GLY A 157 -5.12 6.88 -8.08
C GLY A 157 -5.32 8.33 -7.59
N PRO A 158 -6.57 8.83 -7.55
CA PRO A 158 -6.84 10.19 -7.06
C PRO A 158 -6.98 10.27 -5.53
N ASP A 159 -6.82 11.49 -5.01
CA ASP A 159 -6.84 11.89 -3.60
C ASP A 159 -5.43 11.91 -2.99
N ASP A 160 -5.31 12.30 -1.71
CA ASP A 160 -3.99 12.44 -1.07
C ASP A 160 -3.57 11.11 -0.42
N ASP A 161 -2.53 10.50 -0.97
CA ASP A 161 -2.10 9.15 -0.65
C ASP A 161 -0.71 9.09 -0.01
N ILE A 162 -0.38 7.91 0.50
CA ILE A 162 0.91 7.63 1.12
C ILE A 162 1.54 6.39 0.51
N LEU A 163 2.70 6.57 -0.11
CA LEU A 163 3.58 5.47 -0.51
C LEU A 163 4.77 5.37 0.44
N SER A 164 4.87 4.27 1.17
CA SER A 164 6.00 3.96 2.05
C SER A 164 6.85 2.83 1.50
N PHE A 165 8.17 3.02 1.43
CA PHE A 165 9.09 1.96 1.07
C PHE A 165 10.30 1.92 2.00
N ASN A 166 10.71 0.69 2.36
CA ASN A 166 11.91 0.48 3.16
C ASN A 166 13.14 0.35 2.24
N ALA A 167 14.11 1.24 2.44
CA ALA A 167 15.29 1.41 1.59
C ALA A 167 16.31 0.26 1.57
N THR A 168 16.06 -0.82 2.31
CA THR A 168 16.95 -1.99 2.28
C THR A 168 16.67 -2.94 1.11
N ALA A 169 15.48 -2.86 0.51
CA ALA A 169 15.01 -3.79 -0.52
C ALA A 169 15.11 -3.16 -1.92
N GLY A 170 15.68 -3.90 -2.88
CA GLY A 170 15.99 -3.38 -4.22
C GLY A 170 14.77 -3.27 -5.11
N THR A 171 14.28 -2.06 -5.35
CA THR A 171 13.11 -1.76 -6.20
C THR A 171 13.49 -1.52 -7.67
N ALA A 172 14.50 -2.24 -8.18
CA ALA A 172 15.03 -1.99 -9.51
C ALA A 172 13.94 -2.16 -10.59
N GLY A 173 13.60 -1.07 -11.27
CA GLY A 173 12.55 -1.09 -12.29
C GLY A 173 11.12 -0.99 -11.77
N SER A 174 10.92 -0.72 -10.47
CA SER A 174 9.59 -0.39 -9.94
C SER A 174 9.00 0.83 -10.64
N GLN A 175 7.69 0.76 -10.86
CA GLN A 175 6.88 1.85 -11.40
C GLN A 175 5.93 2.27 -10.30
N LEU A 176 6.19 3.45 -9.73
CA LEU A 176 5.43 3.99 -8.63
C LEU A 176 4.73 5.25 -9.16
N ASP A 177 3.41 5.18 -9.26
CA ASP A 177 2.56 6.30 -9.61
C ASP A 177 1.68 6.60 -8.40
N LEU A 178 1.85 7.79 -7.81
CA LEU A 178 1.04 8.21 -6.67
C LEU A 178 -0.24 8.91 -7.13
N GLY A 179 -0.34 9.27 -8.42
CA GLY A 179 -1.59 9.72 -9.04
C GLY A 179 -1.89 11.21 -8.86
N ASP A 180 -3.18 11.55 -8.71
CA ASP A 180 -3.65 12.95 -8.64
C ASP A 180 -3.90 13.32 -7.18
N GLY A 181 -3.09 14.19 -6.59
CA GLY A 181 -3.28 14.50 -5.18
C GLY A 181 -2.27 15.47 -4.61
N SER A 182 -2.16 15.45 -3.29
CA SER A 182 -0.97 15.92 -2.58
C SER A 182 -0.38 14.73 -1.83
N ASP A 183 0.47 14.00 -2.53
CA ASP A 183 0.87 12.66 -2.16
C ASP A 183 2.21 12.64 -1.45
N LEU A 184 2.33 11.74 -0.48
CA LEU A 184 3.53 11.61 0.35
C LEU A 184 4.32 10.37 -0.02
N LEU A 185 5.56 10.59 -0.48
CA LEU A 185 6.57 9.56 -0.59
C LEU A 185 7.39 9.45 0.70
N LEU A 186 7.24 8.33 1.41
CA LEU A 186 7.98 8.00 2.63
C LEU A 186 9.12 7.00 2.35
N VAL A 187 10.34 7.41 2.71
CA VAL A 187 11.57 6.64 2.50
C VAL A 187 12.32 6.45 3.81
N GLU A 188 12.45 5.21 4.27
CA GLU A 188 13.08 4.91 5.55
C GLU A 188 14.43 4.21 5.40
N ASP A 189 15.43 4.64 6.18
CA ASP A 189 16.76 4.01 6.33
C ASP A 189 17.60 3.91 5.04
N ALA A 190 17.57 4.96 4.22
CA ALA A 190 18.25 4.98 2.94
C ALA A 190 19.77 5.15 2.98
N VAL A 191 20.41 4.52 1.99
CA VAL A 191 21.83 4.69 1.68
C VAL A 191 21.93 5.22 0.25
N ASP A 192 22.59 6.37 0.08
CA ASP A 192 22.76 7.05 -1.21
C ASP A 192 21.43 7.26 -1.94
N LEU A 193 20.54 8.06 -1.34
CA LEU A 193 19.22 8.38 -1.87
C LEU A 193 19.26 9.66 -2.71
N ALA A 194 18.71 9.59 -3.92
CA ALA A 194 18.38 10.76 -4.72
C ALA A 194 16.93 10.62 -5.23
N ILE A 195 16.12 11.65 -5.00
CA ILE A 195 14.75 11.76 -5.51
C ILE A 195 14.70 13.03 -6.36
N ASP A 196 14.14 12.92 -7.56
CA ASP A 196 13.88 14.05 -8.46
C ASP A 196 12.40 14.00 -8.86
N LEU A 197 11.60 14.86 -8.23
CA LEU A 197 10.15 14.92 -8.44
C LEU A 197 9.82 15.49 -9.82
N ALA A 198 10.62 16.44 -10.32
CA ALA A 198 10.45 17.02 -11.65
C ALA A 198 10.64 15.99 -12.79
N GLU A 199 11.59 15.07 -12.62
CA GLU A 199 11.83 13.99 -13.59
C GLU A 199 11.08 12.69 -13.26
N GLY A 200 10.44 12.62 -12.09
CA GLY A 200 9.75 11.43 -11.59
C GLY A 200 10.69 10.23 -11.35
N THR A 201 11.89 10.48 -10.83
CA THR A 201 12.91 9.45 -10.64
C THR A 201 13.34 9.29 -9.19
N LEU A 202 13.61 8.03 -8.83
CA LEU A 202 14.13 7.64 -7.53
C LEU A 202 15.36 6.78 -7.75
N VAL A 203 16.47 7.18 -7.14
CA VAL A 203 17.75 6.47 -7.21
C VAL A 203 18.23 6.12 -5.81
N GLN A 204 18.55 4.85 -5.61
CA GLN A 204 19.06 4.34 -4.34
C GLN A 204 20.19 3.35 -4.57
N LYS A 205 21.37 3.59 -3.98
CA LYS A 205 22.58 2.77 -4.23
C LYS A 205 22.88 2.55 -5.73
N GLY A 206 22.49 3.51 -6.58
CA GLY A 206 22.62 3.42 -8.04
C GLY A 206 21.55 2.60 -8.76
N VAL A 207 20.60 2.02 -8.04
CA VAL A 207 19.38 1.41 -8.60
C VAL A 207 18.39 2.52 -8.92
N VAL A 208 17.82 2.49 -10.14
CA VAL A 208 16.87 3.51 -10.61
C VAL A 208 15.46 2.90 -10.66
N SER A 209 14.50 3.65 -10.13
CA SER A 209 13.07 3.39 -10.15
C SER A 209 12.33 4.63 -10.62
N LYS A 210 11.11 4.46 -11.12
CA LYS A 210 10.21 5.59 -11.41
C LYS A 210 9.33 5.85 -10.19
N ALA A 211 9.24 7.12 -9.81
CA ALA A 211 8.33 7.62 -8.80
C ALA A 211 7.74 8.92 -9.34
N VAL A 212 6.59 8.80 -10.00
CA VAL A 212 5.92 9.92 -10.67
C VAL A 212 4.77 10.42 -9.79
N HIS A 213 4.44 11.71 -9.97
CA HIS A 213 3.34 12.38 -9.27
C HIS A 213 3.42 12.29 -7.75
N ALA A 214 4.63 12.35 -7.19
CA ALA A 214 4.80 12.58 -5.75
C ALA A 214 5.09 14.07 -5.52
N GLU A 215 4.36 14.72 -4.63
CA GLU A 215 4.50 16.15 -4.32
C GLU A 215 5.31 16.36 -3.05
N ASP A 216 5.12 15.50 -2.05
CA ASP A 216 5.74 15.60 -0.74
C ASP A 216 6.70 14.44 -0.49
N VAL A 217 7.78 14.73 0.24
CA VAL A 217 8.81 13.73 0.55
C VAL A 217 9.16 13.77 2.02
N GLN A 218 9.02 12.62 2.66
CA GLN A 218 9.64 12.36 3.95
C GLN A 218 10.70 11.27 3.79
N ALA A 219 11.97 11.60 4.03
CA ALA A 219 13.05 10.65 3.84
C ALA A 219 14.01 10.60 5.02
N SER A 220 14.59 9.43 5.25
CA SER A 220 15.70 9.25 6.17
C SER A 220 16.84 8.48 5.51
N GLY A 221 18.07 8.87 5.80
CA GLY A 221 19.25 8.20 5.27
C GLY A 221 20.54 8.91 5.63
N ARG A 222 21.68 8.31 5.30
CA ARG A 222 22.98 8.95 5.57
C ARG A 222 23.18 10.19 4.68
N ASP A 223 23.00 9.99 3.38
CA ASP A 223 23.21 10.98 2.34
C ASP A 223 21.95 11.02 1.47
N VAL A 224 21.28 12.17 1.48
CA VAL A 224 19.95 12.33 0.87
C VAL A 224 19.96 13.58 0.00
N VAL A 225 19.56 13.39 -1.25
CA VAL A 225 19.32 14.44 -2.23
C VAL A 225 17.85 14.40 -2.62
N VAL A 226 17.16 15.52 -2.53
CA VAL A 226 15.80 15.66 -3.05
C VAL A 226 15.73 16.92 -3.88
N ARG A 227 15.19 16.79 -5.08
CA ARG A 227 14.82 17.91 -5.94
C ARG A 227 13.30 17.89 -6.10
N GLY A 228 12.67 18.98 -5.73
CA GLY A 228 11.26 19.26 -5.97
C GLY A 228 10.96 19.55 -7.44
N ASP A 229 9.76 20.07 -7.69
CA ASP A 229 9.25 20.39 -9.02
C ASP A 229 8.72 21.84 -9.06
N ASP A 230 7.87 22.17 -10.04
CA ASP A 230 7.30 23.51 -10.12
C ASP A 230 6.13 23.75 -9.13
N SER A 231 5.72 22.72 -8.39
CA SER A 231 4.61 22.70 -7.43
C SER A 231 5.07 23.09 -6.01
N ASP A 232 4.13 23.32 -5.08
CA ASP A 232 4.47 23.60 -3.68
C ASP A 232 4.84 22.27 -2.98
N ASN A 233 6.13 22.01 -2.74
CA ASN A 233 6.59 20.75 -2.12
C ASN A 233 6.87 20.87 -0.60
N ASP A 234 6.53 19.86 0.19
CA ASP A 234 6.91 19.69 1.59
C ASP A 234 7.95 18.55 1.76
N VAL A 235 9.22 18.93 1.77
CA VAL A 235 10.36 18.02 1.83
C VAL A 235 11.01 18.03 3.21
N ARG A 236 10.86 16.92 3.94
CA ARG A 236 11.40 16.74 5.29
C ARG A 236 12.35 15.57 5.38
N VAL A 237 13.62 15.86 5.69
CA VAL A 237 14.69 14.84 5.66
C VAL A 237 15.43 14.71 6.98
N THR A 238 15.68 13.46 7.38
CA THR A 238 16.63 13.10 8.44
C THR A 238 17.90 12.56 7.80
N GLY A 239 19.06 13.17 8.07
CA GLY A 239 20.31 12.66 7.50
C GLY A 239 21.59 13.35 7.94
N CYS A 240 22.73 12.87 7.43
CA CYS A 240 24.04 13.46 7.69
C CYS A 240 24.38 14.53 6.67
N ARG A 241 24.32 14.20 5.37
CA ARG A 241 24.48 15.20 4.30
C ARG A 241 23.18 15.29 3.53
N VAL A 242 22.54 16.44 3.64
CA VAL A 242 21.25 16.69 3.04
C VAL A 242 21.39 17.77 1.97
N THR A 243 20.86 17.51 0.77
CA THR A 243 20.74 18.50 -0.30
C THR A 243 19.30 18.55 -0.77
N LEU A 244 18.59 19.65 -0.47
CA LEU A 244 17.20 19.84 -0.89
C LEU A 244 17.11 21.03 -1.85
N SER A 245 16.31 20.88 -2.89
CA SER A 245 15.96 21.92 -3.85
C SER A 245 14.45 21.96 -4.01
N GLY A 246 13.85 23.14 -4.00
CA GLY A 246 12.42 23.36 -4.22
C GLY A 246 12.04 23.43 -5.69
N ASP A 247 12.76 24.28 -6.45
CA ASP A 247 12.51 24.62 -7.86
C ASP A 247 11.44 25.72 -8.05
N GLY A 248 10.20 25.38 -8.34
CA GLY A 248 9.09 26.35 -8.44
C GLY A 248 8.33 26.45 -7.11
N GLY A 249 7.01 26.66 -7.14
CA GLY A 249 6.21 26.51 -5.91
C GLY A 249 6.39 27.53 -4.79
N ASN A 250 5.92 27.18 -3.59
CA ASN A 250 6.24 27.80 -2.31
C ASN A 250 6.60 26.68 -1.33
N ASP A 251 7.89 26.37 -1.22
CA ASP A 251 8.28 25.09 -0.64
C ASP A 251 8.51 25.13 0.86
N VAL A 252 8.44 23.95 1.48
CA VAL A 252 8.94 23.70 2.82
C VAL A 252 10.09 22.71 2.73
N LEU A 253 11.33 23.19 2.89
CA LEU A 253 12.53 22.35 2.85
C LEU A 253 13.17 22.30 4.23
N ALA A 254 13.19 21.12 4.86
CA ALA A 254 13.67 20.97 6.21
C ALA A 254 14.56 19.75 6.41
N GLN A 255 15.75 19.97 6.97
CA GLN A 255 16.43 18.92 7.71
C GLN A 255 15.82 18.85 9.12
N ILE A 256 15.19 17.74 9.46
CA ILE A 256 14.44 17.59 10.71
C ILE A 256 15.20 16.79 11.78
N GLY A 257 16.31 16.14 11.41
CA GLY A 257 17.13 15.38 12.34
C GLY A 257 18.40 14.78 11.72
N GLN A 258 19.07 13.98 12.54
CA GLN A 258 20.16 13.09 12.15
C GLN A 258 19.69 11.62 12.27
N PRO A 259 20.31 10.66 11.56
CA PRO A 259 19.91 9.26 11.60
C PRO A 259 19.85 8.69 13.02
N ALA A 260 18.93 7.75 13.27
CA ALA A 260 18.65 7.20 14.60
C ALA A 260 19.85 6.51 15.26
N GLN A 261 20.81 6.03 14.46
CA GLN A 261 22.04 5.42 14.96
C GLN A 261 23.14 6.47 15.11
N PRO A 262 23.85 6.55 16.26
CA PRO A 262 24.98 7.44 16.43
C PRO A 262 26.13 6.99 15.53
N ASP A 263 26.17 7.54 14.31
CA ASP A 263 27.30 7.36 13.40
C ASP A 263 28.38 8.41 13.73
N PRO A 264 29.53 8.01 14.32
CA PRO A 264 30.59 8.95 14.70
C PRO A 264 31.25 9.64 13.48
N THR A 265 31.04 9.08 12.28
CA THR A 265 31.51 9.65 11.01
C THR A 265 30.50 10.60 10.38
N CYS A 266 29.29 10.69 10.91
CA CYS A 266 28.25 11.62 10.47
C CYS A 266 28.71 13.07 10.69
N LYS A 267 28.97 13.77 9.58
CA LYS A 267 29.19 15.21 9.58
C LYS A 267 27.93 15.88 9.12
N VAL A 268 27.07 16.23 10.08
CA VAL A 268 25.78 16.87 9.84
C VAL A 268 25.99 18.20 9.10
N LYS A 269 25.33 18.32 7.94
CA LYS A 269 25.25 19.55 7.15
C LYS A 269 24.10 19.46 6.15
N ALA A 270 23.49 20.61 5.86
CA ALA A 270 22.50 20.78 4.82
C ALA A 270 22.92 21.80 3.76
N THR A 271 22.47 21.57 2.53
CA THR A 271 22.33 22.60 1.49
C THR A 271 20.87 22.65 1.08
N LEU A 272 20.20 23.77 1.34
CA LEU A 272 18.79 23.98 1.06
C LEU A 272 18.64 25.14 0.08
N ARG A 273 17.93 24.92 -1.02
CA ARG A 273 17.69 25.92 -2.07
C ARG A 273 16.21 26.00 -2.36
N GLY A 274 15.53 27.09 -2.02
CA GLY A 274 14.12 27.29 -2.37
C GLY A 274 13.95 27.42 -3.89
N GLN A 275 14.72 28.34 -4.48
CA GLN A 275 14.69 28.76 -5.88
C GLN A 275 13.59 29.78 -6.20
N GLY A 276 12.49 29.43 -6.87
CA GLY A 276 11.36 30.33 -7.05
C GLY A 276 10.37 30.13 -5.91
N GLY A 277 9.60 31.16 -5.55
CA GLY A 277 8.50 30.95 -4.61
C GLY A 277 8.52 31.80 -3.35
N LYS A 278 7.82 31.35 -2.31
CA LYS A 278 7.92 31.90 -0.96
C LYS A 278 8.27 30.77 -0.01
N ASP A 279 9.56 30.54 0.13
CA ASP A 279 10.02 29.26 0.66
C ASP A 279 10.29 29.32 2.16
N ARG A 280 10.16 28.18 2.81
CA ARG A 280 10.51 27.98 4.22
C ARG A 280 11.65 26.97 4.31
N LEU A 281 12.84 27.48 4.58
CA LEU A 281 14.06 26.70 4.68
C LEU A 281 14.45 26.52 6.15
N ARG A 282 14.64 25.27 6.58
CA ARG A 282 15.07 24.94 7.94
C ARG A 282 16.25 23.97 7.94
N GLY A 283 17.41 24.48 8.33
CA GLY A 283 18.57 23.66 8.69
C GLY A 283 18.37 22.97 10.05
N PHE A 284 19.40 22.24 10.47
CA PHE A 284 19.35 21.46 11.72
C PHE A 284 20.55 21.79 12.62
N SER A 285 21.55 20.94 12.62
CA SER A 285 22.79 21.13 13.34
C SER A 285 23.96 21.05 12.38
N GLY A 286 25.05 21.73 12.68
CA GLY A 286 26.26 21.64 11.87
C GLY A 286 26.53 22.93 11.09
N ARG A 287 26.92 22.78 9.82
CA ARG A 287 27.20 23.93 8.94
C ARG A 287 26.29 23.85 7.75
N ASP A 288 25.23 24.65 7.79
CA ASP A 288 24.19 24.63 6.79
C ASP A 288 24.33 25.80 5.82
N THR A 289 23.93 25.59 4.57
CA THR A 289 23.81 26.65 3.56
C THR A 289 22.38 26.72 3.08
N LEU A 290 21.70 27.83 3.36
CA LEU A 290 20.30 28.07 3.04
C LEU A 290 20.20 29.24 2.05
N ILE A 291 19.62 28.99 0.88
CA ILE A 291 19.46 29.99 -0.17
C ILE A 291 17.97 30.01 -0.53
N GLY A 292 17.26 31.07 -0.16
CA GLY A 292 15.85 31.28 -0.51
C GLY A 292 15.69 31.32 -2.02
N GLY A 293 16.19 32.38 -2.65
CA GLY A 293 16.16 32.52 -4.10
C GLY A 293 15.34 33.73 -4.49
N ARG A 294 14.43 33.57 -5.45
CA ARG A 294 13.46 34.59 -5.84
C ARG A 294 12.19 34.44 -5.02
N GLY A 295 11.91 35.45 -4.22
CA GLY A 295 10.57 35.71 -3.72
C GLY A 295 10.61 36.21 -2.28
N ARG A 296 9.81 35.62 -1.38
CA ARG A 296 9.79 36.07 0.03
C ARG A 296 10.00 34.89 0.94
N ASP A 297 11.26 34.63 1.22
CA ASP A 297 11.72 33.40 1.81
C ASP A 297 12.06 33.59 3.29
N ILE A 298 11.90 32.52 4.05
CA ILE A 298 12.24 32.44 5.45
C ILE A 298 13.27 31.33 5.62
N ALA A 299 14.45 31.67 6.12
CA ALA A 299 15.51 30.72 6.43
C ALA A 299 15.80 30.68 7.94
N ASN A 300 15.92 29.48 8.48
CA ASN A 300 16.37 29.22 9.83
C ASN A 300 17.53 28.22 9.79
N GLY A 301 18.76 28.66 10.04
CA GLY A 301 19.94 27.80 9.96
C GLY A 301 19.98 26.71 11.03
N GLY A 302 19.32 26.94 12.17
CA GLY A 302 19.32 25.97 13.27
C GLY A 302 20.48 26.21 14.23
N SER A 303 21.35 25.23 14.43
CA SER A 303 22.46 25.33 15.38
C SER A 303 23.78 25.07 14.67
N GLY A 304 24.76 25.96 14.89
CA GLY A 304 26.09 25.75 14.36
C GLY A 304 26.60 27.00 13.66
N ARG A 305 27.22 26.83 12.49
CA ARG A 305 27.74 27.97 11.71
C ARG A 305 27.12 27.97 10.33
N ASP A 306 26.04 28.73 10.20
CA ASP A 306 25.15 28.62 9.05
C ASP A 306 25.22 29.86 8.15
N ARG A 307 25.20 29.62 6.85
CA ARG A 307 25.17 30.68 5.83
C ARG A 307 23.79 30.74 5.21
N CYS A 308 23.09 31.84 5.44
CA CYS A 308 21.76 32.06 4.90
C CYS A 308 21.72 33.26 3.95
N SER A 309 20.94 33.12 2.88
CA SER A 309 20.60 34.19 1.93
C SER A 309 19.09 34.12 1.62
N ALA A 310 18.30 34.91 2.33
CA ALA A 310 16.83 34.99 2.20
C ALA A 310 16.34 36.33 2.77
N GLU A 311 15.09 36.71 2.48
CA GLU A 311 14.47 37.96 2.94
C GLU A 311 14.36 38.00 4.47
N ARG A 312 14.10 36.86 5.11
CA ARG A 312 14.03 36.74 6.57
C ARG A 312 14.90 35.58 7.05
N VAL A 313 15.92 35.88 7.85
CA VAL A 313 16.86 34.89 8.37
C VAL A 313 16.84 34.84 9.90
N ARG A 314 17.03 33.64 10.47
CA ARG A 314 17.23 33.40 11.90
C ARG A 314 18.33 32.35 12.10
N ARG A 315 19.14 32.50 13.15
CA ARG A 315 20.22 31.55 13.50
C ARG A 315 21.13 31.25 12.31
N CYS A 316 21.80 32.31 11.83
CA CYS A 316 22.67 32.28 10.66
C CYS A 316 23.96 33.04 11.00
N GLU A 317 24.94 32.31 11.51
CA GLU A 317 26.24 32.79 11.99
C GLU A 317 27.25 32.72 10.84
N ARG A 318 27.48 33.88 10.18
CA ARG A 318 28.42 34.03 9.06
C ARG A 318 29.84 33.58 9.38
#